data_AF-A0A527DE57-F1
#
_entry.id   AF-A0A527DE57-F1
#
_cell.length_a   1.000
_cell.length_b   1.000
_cell.length_c   1.000
_cell.angle_alpha   90.00
_cell.angle_beta   90.00
_cell.angle_gamma   90.00
#
_symmetry.space_group_name_H-M   'P 1'
#
loop_
_entity.id
_entity.type
_entity.pdbx_description
1 polymer ?
#
loop_
_entity_poly.entity_id
_entity_poly.type
_entity_poly.pdbx_seq_one_letter_code
_entity_poly.pdbx_strand_id
1 'polypeptide(L)'
;MDIFFSAASLTALLQVIAIDLVLAGDNAIVIGLAAAGLPAEQRKKAILIGVIAATVLRIGFAAVTVKLLAIVGLLLAGGILLLWVCWKMYRELRTSHA
;
A
#
# COMPACT_ATOMS: atom_id res chain seq x y z
N MET A 1 -8.00 14.53 -27.37
CA MET A 1 -8.07 14.93 -25.95
C MET A 1 -8.86 13.88 -25.17
N ASP A 2 -8.76 12.60 -25.56
CA ASP A 2 -9.75 11.56 -25.21
C ASP A 2 -9.12 10.38 -24.45
N ILE A 3 -7.81 10.49 -24.14
CA ILE A 3 -7.04 9.47 -23.41
C ILE A 3 -7.36 9.53 -21.91
N PHE A 4 -7.74 10.70 -21.38
CA PHE A 4 -7.98 10.90 -19.95
C PHE A 4 -9.39 10.49 -19.49
N PHE A 5 -10.41 10.59 -20.36
CA PHE A 5 -11.83 10.33 -20.01
C PHE A 5 -12.44 9.17 -20.82
N SER A 6 -11.66 8.13 -21.11
CA SER A 6 -12.17 6.90 -21.71
C SER A 6 -12.66 5.93 -20.61
N ALA A 7 -13.64 5.08 -20.93
CA ALA A 7 -14.07 4.01 -20.01
C ALA A 7 -12.88 3.16 -19.51
N ALA A 8 -11.88 2.94 -20.38
CA ALA A 8 -10.68 2.19 -20.04
C ALA A 8 -9.79 2.89 -18.99
N SER A 9 -9.64 4.21 -19.05
CA SER A 9 -8.82 4.95 -18.06
C SER A 9 -9.49 4.98 -16.69
N LEU A 10 -10.82 5.09 -16.66
CA LEU A 10 -11.58 5.01 -15.41
C LEU A 10 -11.50 3.61 -14.80
N THR A 11 -11.61 2.54 -15.60
CA THR A 11 -11.44 1.16 -15.12
C THR A 11 -10.04 0.92 -14.57
N ALA A 12 -8.99 1.38 -15.25
CA ALA A 12 -7.61 1.23 -14.77
C ALA A 12 -7.39 1.98 -13.45
N LEU A 13 -7.92 3.20 -13.32
CA LEU A 13 -7.84 3.99 -12.08
C LEU A 13 -8.57 3.29 -10.92
N LEU A 14 -9.77 2.75 -11.16
CA LEU A 14 -10.52 1.98 -10.17
C LEU A 14 -9.77 0.73 -9.73
N GLN A 15 -9.13 0.00 -10.66
CA GLN A 15 -8.30 -1.16 -10.32
C GLN A 15 -7.12 -0.77 -9.43
N VAL A 16 -6.39 0.30 -9.77
CA VAL A 16 -5.26 0.76 -8.95
C VAL A 16 -5.73 1.17 -7.56
N ILE A 17 -6.83 1.92 -7.44
CA ILE A 17 -7.41 2.29 -6.14
C ILE A 17 -7.81 1.04 -5.35
N ALA A 18 -8.44 0.05 -5.99
CA ALA A 18 -8.85 -1.19 -5.32
C ALA A 18 -7.65 -1.99 -4.79
N ILE A 19 -6.61 -2.18 -5.63
CA ILE A 19 -5.37 -2.85 -5.23
C ILE A 19 -4.71 -2.11 -4.08
N ASP A 20 -4.61 -0.78 -4.18
CA ASP A 20 -3.98 0.04 -3.17
C ASP A 20 -4.75 0.01 -1.85
N LEU A 21 -6.08 0.00 -1.87
CA LEU A 21 -6.92 -0.09 -0.67
C LEU A 21 -6.77 -1.45 0.03
N VAL A 22 -6.75 -2.55 -0.74
CA VAL A 22 -6.55 -3.90 -0.20
C VAL A 22 -5.15 -4.05 0.42
N LEU A 23 -4.13 -3.47 -0.20
CA LEU A 23 -2.74 -3.57 0.25
C LEU A 23 -2.36 -2.55 1.33
N ALA A 24 -3.02 -1.39 1.41
CA ALA A 24 -2.63 -0.30 2.32
C ALA A 24 -3.05 -0.49 3.78
N GLY A 25 -3.66 -1.63 4.13
CA GLY A 25 -4.22 -1.86 5.46
C GLY A 25 -3.22 -1.62 6.60
N ASP A 26 -1.98 -2.08 6.44
CA ASP A 26 -0.89 -1.89 7.41
C ASP A 26 -0.46 -0.41 7.53
N ASN A 27 -0.24 0.25 6.39
CA ASN A 27 0.31 1.59 6.31
C ASN A 27 -0.69 2.66 6.80
N ALA A 28 -1.98 2.48 6.52
CA ALA A 28 -3.02 3.38 7.00
C ALA A 28 -3.25 3.25 8.52
N ILE A 29 -3.16 2.03 9.06
CA ILE A 29 -3.31 1.78 10.51
C ILE A 29 -2.18 2.46 11.29
N VAL A 30 -0.92 2.35 10.84
CA VAL A 30 0.22 2.98 11.53
C VAL A 30 0.10 4.50 11.57
N ILE A 31 -0.28 5.14 10.46
CA ILE A 31 -0.47 6.60 10.42
C ILE A 31 -1.65 7.01 11.31
N GLY A 32 -2.74 6.25 11.30
CA GLY A 32 -3.92 6.48 12.13
C GLY A 32 -3.63 6.37 13.62
N LEU A 33 -2.88 5.35 14.03
CA LEU A 33 -2.45 5.14 15.41
C LEU A 33 -1.47 6.22 15.87
N ALA A 34 -0.46 6.57 15.05
CA ALA A 34 0.49 7.63 15.36
C ALA A 34 -0.21 8.99 15.53
N ALA A 35 -1.23 9.27 14.70
CA ALA A 35 -1.98 10.51 14.75
C ALA A 35 -3.09 10.53 15.82
N ALA A 36 -3.44 9.39 16.44
CA ALA A 36 -4.51 9.29 17.43
C ALA A 36 -4.19 10.01 18.75
N GLY A 37 -2.90 10.16 19.10
CA GLY A 37 -2.46 10.84 20.32
C GLY A 37 -2.30 12.35 20.21
N LEU A 38 -2.53 12.95 19.03
CA LEU A 38 -2.28 14.38 18.79
C LEU A 38 -3.54 15.25 18.98
N PRO A 39 -3.39 16.53 19.40
CA PRO A 39 -4.47 17.50 19.40
C PRO A 39 -5.16 17.59 18.03
N ALA A 40 -6.48 17.84 18.02
CA ALA A 40 -7.30 17.78 16.80
C ALA A 40 -6.78 18.63 15.63
N GLU A 41 -6.17 19.79 15.91
CA GLU A 41 -5.55 20.64 14.89
C GLU A 41 -4.26 20.05 14.30
N GLN A 42 -3.46 19.35 15.11
CA GLN A 42 -2.19 18.76 14.69
C GLN A 42 -2.41 17.41 13.99
N ARG A 43 -3.45 16.67 14.38
CA ARG A 43 -3.81 15.37 13.80
C ARG A 43 -3.99 15.44 12.28
N LYS A 44 -4.68 16.47 11.77
CA LYS A 44 -4.86 16.66 10.32
C LYS A 44 -3.54 16.91 9.59
N LYS A 45 -2.66 17.73 10.17
CA LYS A 45 -1.33 18.00 9.61
C LYS A 45 -0.45 16.75 9.62
N ALA A 46 -0.46 15.99 10.71
CA ALA A 46 0.29 14.75 10.83
C ALA A 46 -0.18 13.70 9.81
N ILE A 47 -1.49 13.52 9.64
CA ILE A 47 -2.05 12.64 8.62
C ILE A 47 -1.67 13.11 7.22
N LEU A 48 -1.79 14.41 6.92
CA LEU A 48 -1.46 14.95 5.61
C LEU A 48 0.02 14.71 5.24
N ILE A 49 0.92 15.02 6.17
CA ILE A 49 2.37 14.79 5.98
C ILE A 49 2.65 13.30 5.84
N GLY A 50 2.03 12.47 6.67
CA GLY A 50 2.18 11.00 6.62
C GLY A 50 1.73 10.42 5.28
N VAL A 51 0.57 10.85 4.77
CA VAL A 51 0.06 10.43 3.46
C VAL A 51 0.99 10.88 2.34
N ILE A 52 1.42 12.14 2.34
CA ILE A 52 2.35 12.65 1.31
C ILE A 52 3.66 11.85 1.32
N ALA A 53 4.26 11.65 2.49
CA ALA A 53 5.50 10.88 2.64
C ALA A 53 5.31 9.42 2.18
N ALA A 54 4.22 8.77 2.61
CA ALA A 54 3.90 7.41 2.21
C ALA A 54 3.68 7.29 0.70
N THR A 55 2.98 8.23 0.06
CA THR A 55 2.77 8.26 -1.39
C THR A 55 4.09 8.46 -2.14
N VAL A 56 4.96 9.37 -1.69
CA VAL A 56 6.28 9.57 -2.31
C VAL A 56 7.13 8.30 -2.23
N LEU A 57 7.19 7.68 -1.05
CA LEU A 57 7.89 6.41 -0.87
C LEU A 57 7.29 5.30 -1.73
N ARG A 58 5.96 5.22 -1.84
CA ARG A 58 5.27 4.25 -2.69
C ARG A 58 5.66 4.39 -4.16
N ILE A 59 5.64 5.62 -4.67
CA ILE A 59 6.04 5.91 -6.06
C ILE A 59 7.52 5.58 -6.27
N GLY A 60 8.39 5.96 -5.32
CA GLY A 60 9.81 5.65 -5.36
C GLY A 60 10.09 4.14 -5.39
N PHE A 61 9.49 3.39 -4.47
CA PHE A 61 9.62 1.93 -4.43
C PHE A 61 9.01 1.25 -5.64
N ALA A 62 7.87 1.71 -6.15
CA ALA A 62 7.28 1.19 -7.38
C ALA A 62 8.24 1.38 -8.57
N ALA A 63 8.85 2.55 -8.72
CA ALA A 63 9.82 2.82 -9.77
C ALA A 63 11.04 1.88 -9.69
N VAL A 64 11.57 1.66 -8.48
CA VAL A 64 12.67 0.69 -8.25
C VAL A 64 12.21 -0.74 -8.52
N THR A 65 11.02 -1.12 -8.06
CA THR A 65 10.47 -2.47 -8.18
C THR A 65 10.24 -2.84 -9.64
N VAL A 66 9.75 -1.92 -10.47
CA VAL A 66 9.60 -2.15 -11.92
C VAL A 66 10.94 -2.53 -12.56
N LYS A 67 12.06 -1.93 -12.12
CA LYS A 67 13.40 -2.31 -12.58
C LYS A 67 13.82 -3.67 -12.06
N LEU A 68 13.54 -3.97 -10.80
CA LEU A 68 13.84 -5.28 -10.20
C LEU A 68 13.03 -6.42 -10.87
N LEU A 69 11.76 -6.19 -11.20
CA LEU A 69 10.89 -7.16 -11.86
C LEU A 69 11.33 -7.54 -13.27
N ALA A 70 12.26 -6.79 -13.88
CA ALA A 70 12.91 -7.22 -15.13
C ALA A 70 13.79 -8.46 -14.93
N ILE A 71 14.15 -8.80 -13.69
CA ILE A 71 14.88 -10.03 -13.36
C ILE A 71 13.91 -11.22 -13.46
N VAL A 72 14.24 -12.16 -14.34
CA VAL A 72 13.44 -13.38 -14.57
C VAL A 72 13.29 -14.16 -13.27
N GLY A 73 12.05 -14.53 -12.93
CA GLY A 73 11.73 -15.31 -11.73
C GLY A 73 11.54 -14.49 -10.45
N LEU A 74 11.94 -13.21 -10.43
CA LEU A 74 11.79 -12.37 -9.24
C LEU A 74 10.31 -12.10 -8.90
N LEU A 75 9.47 -11.88 -9.91
CA LEU A 75 8.02 -11.74 -9.72
C LEU A 75 7.41 -12.96 -9.02
N LEU A 76 7.80 -14.16 -9.47
CA LEU A 76 7.30 -15.42 -8.93
C LEU A 76 7.80 -15.64 -7.50
N ALA A 77 9.09 -15.42 -7.25
CA ALA A 77 9.68 -15.50 -5.91
C ALA A 77 9.02 -14.50 -4.94
N GLY A 78 8.81 -13.25 -5.39
CA GLY A 78 8.09 -12.23 -4.63
C GLY A 78 6.65 -12.63 -4.33
N GLY A 79 5.94 -13.20 -5.31
CA GLY A 79 4.57 -13.72 -5.11
C GLY A 79 4.51 -14.85 -4.07
N ILE A 80 5.44 -15.82 -4.12
CA ILE A 80 5.53 -16.90 -3.12
C ILE A 80 5.86 -16.32 -1.74
N LEU A 81 6.79 -15.37 -1.66
CA LEU A 81 7.15 -14.70 -0.42
C LEU A 81 5.94 -13.98 0.19
N LEU A 82 5.15 -13.27 -0.62
CA LEU A 82 3.93 -12.58 -0.16
C LEU A 82 2.89 -13.57 0.37
N LEU A 83 2.65 -14.69 -0.31
CA LEU A 83 1.74 -15.74 0.19
C LEU A 83 2.20 -16.27 1.55
N TRP A 84 3.51 -16.49 1.71
CA TRP A 84 4.07 -16.94 2.98
C TRP A 84 3.93 -15.89 4.09
N VAL A 85 4.19 -14.60 3.80
CA VAL A 85 3.99 -13.51 4.76
C VAL A 85 2.53 -13.41 5.19
N CYS A 86 1.59 -13.45 4.24
CA CYS A 86 0.16 -13.43 4.55
C CYS A 86 -0.26 -14.62 5.43
N TRP A 87 0.21 -15.83 5.13
CA TRP A 87 -0.05 -17.02 5.95
C TRP A 87 0.55 -16.88 7.35
N LYS A 88 1.80 -16.42 7.44
CA LYS A 88 2.49 -16.19 8.71
C LYS A 88 1.74 -15.18 9.56
N MET A 89 1.35 -14.05 8.98
CA MET A 89 0.61 -12.99 9.66
C MET A 89 -0.75 -13.51 10.16
N TYR A 90 -1.48 -14.26 9.33
CA TYR A 90 -2.74 -14.89 9.73
C TYR A 90 -2.55 -15.83 10.93
N ARG A 91 -1.51 -16.66 10.90
CA ARG A 91 -1.18 -17.58 12.01
C ARG A 91 -0.85 -16.81 13.29
N GLU A 92 -0.04 -15.77 13.19
CA GLU A 92 0.41 -14.94 14.32
C GLU A 92 -0.77 -14.22 14.99
N LEU A 93 -1.66 -13.62 14.18
CA LEU A 93 -2.90 -13.01 14.67
C LEU A 93 -3.83 -14.02 15.38
N ARG A 94 -3.87 -15.28 14.92
CA ARG A 94 -4.65 -16.36 15.54
C ARG A 94 -4.03 -16.87 16.84
N THR A 95 -2.71 -16.88 16.96
CA THR A 95 -1.99 -17.33 18.17
C THR A 95 -1.90 -16.26 19.25
N SER A 96 -1.88 -14.97 18.91
CA SER A 96 -1.85 -13.87 19.89
C SER A 96 -3.17 -13.66 20.65
N HIS A 97 -4.23 -14.41 20.32
CA HIS A 97 -5.53 -14.39 21.00
C HIS A 97 -5.85 -15.71 21.74
N ALA A 98 -4.83 -16.53 22.05
CA ALA A 98 -4.94 -17.73 22.89
C ALA A 98 -4.16 -17.56 24.19
#